data_AF-A0AAQ4E7Y9-F1
#
_entry.id   AF-A0AAQ4E7Y9-F1
#
_cell.length_a   1.000
_cell.length_b   1.000
_cell.length_c   1.000
_cell.angle_alpha   90.00
_cell.angle_beta   90.00
_cell.angle_gamma   90.00
#
_symmetry.space_group_name_H-M   'P 1'
#
loop_
_entity.id
_entity.type
_entity.pdbx_description
1 polymer ?
#
loop_
_entity_poly.entity_id
_entity_poly.type
_entity_poly.pdbx_seq_one_letter_code
_entity_poly.pdbx_strand_id
1 'polypeptide(L)'
;MADVWAARAYFSSVSRTLRLDDLTPEDQGRYRCRVDFRRGRTRTSTLTLIVKVAPHNVSIADELGVEMRGTAGPFNDGDSLALVCTAHGIGGEAEGTSASRVVVVAGLEASSIQQLVQWG
;
A
#
# COMPACT_ATOMS: atom_id res chain seq x y z
N MET A 1 -25.75 4.43 -20.50
CA MET A 1 -24.34 4.55 -20.10
C MET A 1 -24.38 4.98 -18.64
N ALA A 2 -24.21 4.03 -17.72
CA ALA A 2 -24.26 4.32 -16.29
C ALA A 2 -23.10 5.28 -15.95
N ASP A 3 -23.39 6.29 -15.13
CA ASP A 3 -22.37 7.19 -14.62
C ASP A 3 -21.41 6.38 -13.73
N VAL A 4 -20.19 6.15 -14.22
CA VAL A 4 -19.16 5.27 -13.64
C VAL A 4 -18.77 5.71 -12.21
N TRP A 5 -19.13 6.93 -11.83
CA TRP A 5 -18.85 7.51 -10.51
C TRP A 5 -20.12 7.86 -9.72
N ALA A 6 -21.29 7.39 -10.15
CA ALA A 6 -22.55 7.64 -9.48
C ALA A 6 -22.47 7.25 -8.00
N ALA A 7 -22.88 8.16 -7.12
CA ALA A 7 -22.89 8.05 -5.66
C ALA A 7 -21.56 8.19 -4.90
N ARG A 8 -20.39 8.23 -5.56
CA ARG A 8 -19.07 8.35 -4.87
C ARG A 8 -18.19 9.52 -5.31
N ALA A 9 -18.58 10.24 -6.38
CA ALA A 9 -17.96 11.50 -6.77
C ALA A 9 -18.81 12.70 -6.30
N TYR A 10 -18.18 13.63 -5.59
CA TYR A 10 -18.80 14.88 -5.15
C TYR A 10 -17.96 16.08 -5.60
N PHE A 11 -18.60 17.03 -6.30
CA PHE A 11 -17.96 18.29 -6.68
C PHE A 11 -18.43 19.45 -5.79
N SER A 12 -17.49 20.04 -5.06
CA SER A 12 -17.72 21.24 -4.27
C SER A 12 -17.48 22.49 -5.13
N SER A 13 -18.54 23.25 -5.40
CA SER A 13 -18.45 24.53 -6.10
C SER A 13 -17.79 25.63 -5.26
N VAL A 14 -17.91 25.53 -3.93
CA VAL A 14 -17.33 26.49 -2.96
C VAL A 14 -15.81 26.36 -2.93
N SER A 15 -15.30 25.15 -2.76
CA SER A 15 -13.85 24.88 -2.69
C SER A 15 -13.23 24.55 -4.05
N ARG A 16 -14.05 24.41 -5.10
CA ARG A 16 -13.63 24.04 -6.47
C ARG A 16 -12.86 22.72 -6.49
N THR A 17 -13.33 21.76 -5.69
CA THR A 17 -12.65 20.47 -5.47
C THR A 17 -13.54 19.33 -5.91
N LEU A 18 -12.96 18.34 -6.58
CA LEU A 18 -13.58 17.04 -6.81
C LEU A 18 -13.11 16.11 -5.69
N ARG A 19 -14.06 15.59 -4.92
CA ARG A 19 -13.85 14.54 -3.92
C ARG A 19 -14.33 13.22 -4.52
N LEU A 20 -13.50 12.18 -4.40
CA LEU A 20 -13.81 10.83 -4.79
C LEU A 20 -13.65 9.96 -3.55
N ASP A 21 -14.72 9.34 -3.10
CA ASP A 21 -14.75 8.43 -1.95
C ASP A 21 -14.64 6.97 -2.46
N ASP A 22 -14.17 6.06 -1.60
CA ASP A 22 -13.95 4.64 -1.90
C ASP A 22 -13.17 4.42 -3.21
N LEU A 23 -11.91 4.88 -3.22
CA LEU A 23 -11.00 4.73 -4.35
C LEU A 23 -10.67 3.26 -4.60
N THR A 24 -10.77 2.85 -5.86
CA THR A 24 -10.35 1.52 -6.33
C THR A 24 -9.14 1.65 -7.28
N PRO A 25 -8.39 0.56 -7.54
CA PRO A 25 -7.25 0.61 -8.46
C PRO A 25 -7.67 1.10 -9.87
N GLU A 26 -8.90 0.83 -10.29
CA GLU A 26 -9.44 1.23 -11.58
C GLU A 26 -9.65 2.75 -11.71
N ASP A 27 -9.67 3.48 -10.59
CA ASP A 27 -9.75 4.94 -10.59
C ASP A 27 -8.41 5.61 -10.91
N GLN A 28 -7.30 4.87 -10.83
CA GLN A 28 -5.99 5.38 -11.19
C GLN A 28 -5.99 5.86 -12.64
N GLY A 29 -5.50 7.07 -12.86
CA GLY A 29 -5.51 7.65 -14.18
C GLY A 29 -5.31 9.14 -14.21
N ARG A 30 -5.54 9.73 -15.39
CA ARG A 30 -5.29 11.14 -15.64
C ARG A 30 -6.60 11.92 -15.61
N TYR A 31 -6.73 12.79 -14.61
CA TYR A 31 -7.89 13.64 -14.39
C TYR A 31 -7.63 15.04 -14.94
N ARG A 32 -8.67 15.64 -15.53
CA ARG A 32 -8.59 16.97 -16.14
C ARG A 32 -9.63 17.91 -15.54
N CYS A 33 -9.16 18.93 -14.85
CA CYS A 33 -10.00 20.06 -14.47
C CYS A 33 -10.04 21.07 -15.62
N ARG A 34 -11.23 21.37 -16.13
CA ARG A 34 -11.46 22.33 -17.21
C ARG A 34 -12.35 23.46 -16.72
N VAL A 35 -11.92 24.70 -16.96
CA VAL A 35 -12.68 25.91 -16.64
C VAL A 35 -12.81 26.75 -17.90
N ASP A 36 -14.05 26.90 -18.37
CA ASP A 36 -14.37 27.74 -19.53
C ASP A 36 -14.81 29.13 -19.07
N PHE A 37 -14.22 30.17 -19.68
CA PHE A 37 -14.53 31.57 -19.38
C PHE A 37 -15.35 32.17 -20.52
N ARG A 38 -16.35 33.00 -20.20
CA ARG A 38 -17.16 33.68 -21.23
C ARG A 38 -16.34 34.63 -22.11
N ARG A 39 -15.30 35.24 -21.54
CA ARG A 39 -14.33 36.10 -22.22
C ARG A 39 -12.95 35.73 -21.69
N GLY A 40 -12.18 34.98 -22.47
CA GLY A 40 -10.85 34.51 -22.09
C GLY A 40 -10.55 33.10 -22.56
N ARG A 41 -9.31 32.66 -22.37
CA ARG A 41 -8.88 31.30 -22.72
C ARG A 41 -9.37 30.30 -21.66
N THR A 42 -9.89 29.16 -22.12
CA THR A 42 -10.16 28.00 -21.26
C THR A 42 -8.90 27.62 -20.50
N ARG A 43 -9.02 27.46 -19.19
CA ARG A 43 -7.96 26.92 -18.34
C ARG A 43 -8.16 25.43 -18.18
N THR A 44 -7.06 24.71 -18.28
CA THR A 44 -7.02 23.27 -18.05
C THR A 44 -5.90 22.98 -17.08
N SER A 45 -6.18 22.15 -16.10
CA SER A 45 -5.19 21.54 -15.23
C SER A 45 -5.35 20.03 -15.34
N THR A 46 -4.24 19.33 -15.46
CA THR A 46 -4.22 17.88 -15.56
C THR A 46 -3.44 17.34 -14.37
N LEU A 47 -3.98 16.31 -13.72
CA LEU A 47 -3.35 15.63 -12.60
C LEU A 47 -3.44 14.12 -12.79
N THR A 48 -2.44 13.41 -12.29
CA THR A 48 -2.41 11.95 -12.31
C THR A 48 -2.75 11.46 -10.91
N LEU A 49 -3.88 10.75 -10.80
CA LEU A 49 -4.24 10.03 -9.58
C LEU A 49 -3.51 8.69 -9.61
N ILE A 50 -2.72 8.42 -8.59
CA ILE A 50 -2.08 7.12 -8.36
C ILE A 50 -2.75 6.53 -7.13
N VAL A 51 -3.35 5.35 -7.27
CA VAL A 51 -4.00 4.66 -6.16
C VAL A 51 -3.04 3.58 -5.67
N LYS A 52 -2.58 3.71 -4.42
CA LYS A 52 -1.73 2.70 -3.78
C LYS A 52 -2.61 1.80 -2.94
N VAL A 53 -2.57 0.52 -3.22
CA VAL A 53 -3.38 -0.50 -2.53
C VAL A 53 -2.46 -1.24 -1.58
N ALA A 54 -2.97 -1.61 -0.41
CA ALA A 54 -2.21 -2.46 0.49
C ALA A 54 -1.99 -3.84 -0.17
N PRO A 55 -0.82 -4.48 0.03
CA PRO A 55 -0.59 -5.81 -0.48
C PRO A 55 -1.59 -6.79 0.11
N HIS A 56 -2.04 -7.75 -0.70
CA HIS A 56 -3.03 -8.73 -0.29
C HIS A 56 -2.43 -9.80 0.63
N ASN A 57 -1.16 -10.14 0.42
CA ASN A 57 -0.46 -11.15 1.21
C ASN A 57 0.97 -10.69 1.50
N VAL A 58 1.50 -11.02 2.67
CA VAL A 58 2.88 -10.77 3.07
C VAL A 58 3.49 -12.10 3.49
N SER A 59 4.59 -12.48 2.84
CA SER A 59 5.37 -13.67 3.19
C SER A 59 6.71 -13.27 3.79
N ILE A 60 7.10 -13.88 4.90
CA ILE A 60 8.42 -13.70 5.51
C ILE A 60 9.25 -14.94 5.23
N ALA A 61 10.49 -14.76 4.79
CA ALA A 61 11.46 -15.83 4.55
C ALA A 61 12.81 -15.52 5.21
N ASP A 62 13.65 -16.53 5.42
CA ASP A 62 15.07 -16.30 5.72
C ASP A 62 15.87 -15.88 4.48
N GLU A 63 17.17 -15.65 4.67
CA GLU A 63 18.15 -15.43 3.60
C GLU A 63 18.31 -16.61 2.63
N LEU A 64 17.89 -17.82 3.02
CA LEU A 64 17.90 -19.01 2.18
C LEU A 64 16.59 -19.16 1.36
N GLY A 65 15.63 -18.26 1.54
CA GLY A 65 14.33 -18.27 0.87
C GLY A 65 13.33 -19.25 1.47
N VAL A 66 13.60 -19.78 2.67
CA VAL A 66 12.67 -20.66 3.39
C VAL A 66 11.61 -19.80 4.04
N GLU A 67 10.35 -20.00 3.60
CA GLU A 67 9.21 -19.28 4.14
C GLU A 67 9.00 -19.65 5.61
N MET A 68 8.99 -18.64 6.47
CA MET A 68 8.72 -18.79 7.89
C MET A 68 7.24 -18.59 8.16
N ARG A 69 6.56 -19.66 8.61
CA ARG A 69 5.17 -19.60 9.05
C ARG A 69 5.08 -19.97 10.53
N GLY A 70 4.51 -19.08 11.34
CA GLY A 70 4.37 -19.28 12.78
C GLY A 70 5.67 -18.98 13.54
N THR A 71 6.05 -19.84 14.48
CA THR A 71 7.27 -19.65 15.28
C THR A 71 8.49 -20.06 14.47
N ALA A 72 9.33 -19.09 14.14
CA ALA A 72 10.58 -19.33 13.45
C ALA A 72 11.61 -19.92 14.42
N GLY A 73 11.96 -21.20 14.21
CA GLY A 73 13.13 -21.94 14.70
C GLY A 73 13.47 -21.90 16.21
N PRO A 74 14.29 -22.83 16.73
CA PRO A 74 15.09 -22.56 17.91
C PRO A 74 16.33 -21.78 17.49
N PHE A 75 16.33 -20.46 17.68
CA PHE A 75 17.52 -19.61 17.50
C PHE A 75 18.21 -19.38 18.84
N ASN A 76 19.52 -19.20 18.84
CA ASN A 76 20.26 -18.86 20.06
C ASN A 76 20.32 -17.34 20.23
N ASP A 77 20.44 -16.91 21.48
CA ASP A 77 20.68 -15.52 21.79
C ASP A 77 22.01 -15.05 21.18
N GLY A 78 21.98 -13.91 20.51
CA GLY A 78 23.10 -13.35 19.76
C GLY A 78 23.12 -13.72 18.27
N ASP A 79 22.27 -14.65 17.82
CA ASP A 79 22.20 -15.01 16.41
C ASP A 79 21.67 -13.82 15.58
N SER A 80 22.32 -13.56 14.45
CA SER A 80 21.89 -12.55 13.49
C SER A 80 21.03 -13.20 12.43
N LEU A 81 19.74 -12.88 12.41
CA LEU A 81 18.78 -13.39 11.44
C LEU A 81 18.51 -12.35 10.35
N ALA A 82 18.67 -12.75 9.09
CA ALA A 82 18.23 -11.96 7.95
C ALA A 82 16.82 -12.41 7.56
N LEU A 83 15.85 -11.50 7.71
CA LEU A 83 14.47 -11.70 7.34
C LEU A 83 14.17 -10.94 6.06
N VAL A 84 13.62 -11.65 5.08
CA VAL A 84 13.12 -11.09 3.83
C VAL A 84 11.60 -11.06 3.89
N CYS A 85 11.03 -9.87 3.89
CA CYS A 85 9.60 -9.63 3.83
C CYS A 85 9.21 -9.31 2.40
N THR A 86 8.34 -10.12 1.81
CA THR A 86 7.85 -9.93 0.45
C THR A 86 6.34 -9.68 0.49
N ALA A 87 5.95 -8.53 -0.05
CA ALA A 87 4.58 -8.12 -0.22
C ALA A 87 4.07 -8.52 -1.61
N HIS A 88 2.94 -9.23 -1.66
CA HIS A 88 2.32 -9.74 -2.88
C HIS A 88 1.01 -9.00 -3.16
N GLY A 89 0.85 -8.57 -4.41
CA GLY A 89 -0.39 -7.98 -4.89
C GLY A 89 -1.48 -9.02 -5.13
N ILE A 90 -2.66 -8.56 -5.57
CA ILE A 90 -3.85 -9.40 -5.83
C ILE A 90 -3.59 -10.42 -6.97
N GLY A 91 -2.62 -10.15 -7.84
CA GLY A 91 -2.18 -11.05 -8.92
C GLY A 91 -1.13 -12.08 -8.53
N GLY A 92 -0.71 -12.14 -7.25
CA GLY A 92 0.36 -13.04 -6.80
C GLY A 92 1.78 -12.64 -7.22
N GLU A 93 1.92 -11.56 -8.00
CA GLU A 93 3.22 -10.97 -8.32
C GLU A 93 3.74 -10.16 -7.12
N ALA A 94 5.04 -10.28 -6.84
CA ALA A 94 5.69 -9.53 -5.76
C ALA A 94 5.69 -8.02 -6.10
N GLU A 95 5.03 -7.22 -5.27
CA GLU A 95 4.91 -5.78 -5.44
C GLU A 95 6.04 -5.03 -4.72
N GLY A 96 6.62 -5.63 -3.68
CA GLY A 96 7.77 -5.07 -2.97
C GLY A 96 8.48 -6.08 -2.08
N THR A 97 9.80 -5.94 -1.96
CA THR A 97 10.65 -6.80 -1.11
C THR A 97 11.49 -5.94 -0.18
N SER A 98 11.51 -6.26 1.10
CA SER A 98 12.30 -5.62 2.15
C SER A 98 13.17 -6.66 2.85
N ALA A 99 14.45 -6.34 3.09
CA ALA A 99 15.35 -7.18 3.86
C ALA A 99 15.76 -6.47 5.15
N SER A 100 15.53 -7.12 6.29
CA SER A 100 15.84 -6.60 7.62
C SER A 100 16.73 -7.59 8.37
N ARG A 101 17.75 -7.08 9.08
CA ARG A 101 18.59 -7.90 9.97
C ARG A 101 18.13 -7.70 11.41
N VAL A 102 17.71 -8.78 12.04
CA VAL A 102 17.26 -8.83 13.44
C VAL A 102 18.28 -9.63 14.24
N VAL A 103 18.65 -9.13 15.42
CA VAL A 103 19.49 -9.88 16.36
C VAL A 103 18.58 -10.54 17.37
N VAL A 104 18.68 -11.86 17.51
CA VAL A 104 17.95 -12.63 18.50
C VAL A 104 18.51 -12.27 19.87
N VAL A 105 17.67 -11.79 20.77
CA VAL A 105 18.05 -11.44 22.15
C VAL A 105 17.19 -12.22 23.13
N ALA A 106 17.83 -12.74 24.17
CA ALA A 106 17.19 -13.45 25.27
C ALA A 106 16.09 -12.56 25.87
N GLY A 107 14.82 -12.93 25.69
CA GLY A 107 13.67 -12.14 26.14
C GLY A 107 12.73 -11.66 25.04
N LEU A 108 12.96 -11.99 23.78
CA LEU A 108 11.91 -11.99 22.77
C LEU A 108 10.96 -13.17 23.05
N GLU A 109 10.01 -12.99 23.98
CA GLU A 109 8.89 -13.93 24.07
C GLU A 109 8.24 -14.03 22.69
N ALA A 110 7.82 -15.24 22.29
CA ALA A 110 7.17 -15.49 20.99
C ALA A 110 5.93 -14.61 20.73
N SER A 111 5.39 -13.96 21.77
CA SER A 111 4.36 -12.92 21.74
C SER A 111 4.82 -11.56 21.15
N SER A 112 6.11 -11.23 21.21
CA SER A 112 6.65 -9.93 20.73
C SER A 112 6.78 -9.83 19.21
N ILE A 113 6.86 -10.95 18.49
CA ILE A 113 6.92 -10.95 17.01
C ILE A 113 5.55 -10.56 16.42
N GLN A 114 4.44 -10.84 17.11
CA GLN A 114 3.10 -10.41 16.67
C GLN A 114 2.85 -8.90 16.83
N GLN A 115 3.63 -8.20 17.68
CA GLN A 115 3.46 -6.77 17.90
C GLN A 115 4.12 -5.89 16.83
N LEU A 116 5.06 -6.42 16.04
CA LEU A 116 5.64 -5.70 14.89
C LEU A 116 4.70 -5.62 13.68
N VAL A 117 3.52 -6.25 13.74
CA VAL A 117 2.47 -6.20 12.69
C VAL A 117 1.34 -5.21 13.04
N GLN A 118 1.36 -4.57 14.22
CA GLN A 118 0.22 -3.79 14.73
C GLN A 118 0.37 -2.25 14.75
N TRP A 119 1.38 -1.67 14.11
CA TRP A 119 1.45 -0.20 13.97
C TRP A 119 1.80 0.22 12.53
N GLY A 120 0.75 0.35 11.73
CA GLY A 120 0.64 1.35 10.68
C GLY A 120 -0.19 2.53 11.18
#